data_AF-A0A269PPJ0-F1
#
_entry.id   AF-A0A269PPJ0-F1
#
_cell.length_a   1.000
_cell.length_b   1.000
_cell.length_c   1.000
_cell.angle_alpha   90.00
_cell.angle_beta   90.00
_cell.angle_gamma   90.00
#
_symmetry.space_group_name_H-M   'P 1'
#
loop_
_entity.id
_entity.type
_entity.pdbx_description
1 polymer ?
#
loop_
_entity_poly.entity_id
_entity_poly.type
_entity_poly.pdbx_seq_one_letter_code
_entity_poly.pdbx_strand_id
1 'polypeptide(L)'
;MKICTKNHHHWSLLDSLPEDKSGAGKFKCAGCAYEKGLRAGKNKEESLNIELETLHESQSMTLQHKSPHAAFAKGYLDGISNF
;
A
#
# COMPACT_ATOMS: atom_id res chain seq x y z
N MET A 1 -1.98 7.18 17.05
CA MET A 1 -1.62 7.04 15.62
C MET A 1 -0.10 6.92 15.51
N LYS A 2 0.40 6.03 14.65
CA LYS A 2 1.84 5.94 14.34
C LYS A 2 2.05 6.30 12.87
N ILE A 3 2.99 7.20 12.61
CA ILE A 3 3.38 7.59 11.26
C ILE A 3 4.41 6.57 10.75
N CYS A 4 4.31 6.19 9.48
CA CYS A 4 5.31 5.33 8.84
C CYS A 4 6.69 5.99 8.94
N THR A 5 7.77 5.24 9.12
CA THR A 5 9.15 5.80 9.14
C THR A 5 9.98 5.37 7.93
N LYS A 6 9.39 4.56 7.05
CA LYS A 6 10.05 4.05 5.85
C LYS A 6 10.03 5.09 4.74
N ASN A 7 11.02 5.02 3.86
CA ASN A 7 11.22 5.96 2.75
C ASN A 7 10.27 5.71 1.56
N HIS A 8 8.97 5.53 1.82
CA HIS A 8 7.96 5.33 0.78
C HIS A 8 7.54 6.62 0.08
N HIS A 9 7.86 7.79 0.65
CA HIS A 9 7.54 9.09 0.03
C HIS A 9 8.16 9.27 -1.36
N HIS A 10 9.33 8.67 -1.61
CA HIS A 10 10.06 8.83 -2.86
C HIS A 10 9.80 7.71 -3.88
N TRP A 11 8.84 6.82 -3.62
CA TRP A 11 8.58 5.70 -4.51
C TRP A 11 7.70 6.12 -5.68
N SER A 12 8.31 6.35 -6.85
CA SER A 12 7.60 6.75 -8.07
C SER A 12 6.53 5.75 -8.51
N LEU A 13 6.63 4.48 -8.11
CA LEU A 13 5.60 3.49 -8.38
C LEU A 13 4.24 3.89 -7.79
N LEU A 14 4.24 4.59 -6.64
CA LEU A 14 3.03 5.03 -5.96
C LEU A 14 2.34 6.21 -6.67
N ASP A 15 3.08 6.96 -7.51
CA ASP A 15 2.52 8.10 -8.24
C ASP A 15 1.46 7.68 -9.25
N SER A 16 1.61 6.47 -9.81
CA SER A 16 0.66 5.86 -10.76
C SER A 16 -0.63 5.34 -10.12
N LEU A 17 -0.68 5.25 -8.78
CA LEU A 17 -1.84 4.71 -8.09
C LEU A 17 -3.02 5.68 -8.11
N PRO A 18 -4.26 5.16 -8.18
CA PRO A 18 -5.47 5.99 -8.06
C PRO A 18 -5.51 6.69 -6.71
N GLU A 19 -6.13 7.86 -6.69
CA GLU A 19 -6.39 8.57 -5.45
C GLU A 19 -7.60 7.95 -4.71
N ASP A 20 -7.57 7.98 -3.38
CA ASP A 20 -8.65 7.61 -2.48
C ASP A 20 -8.81 8.67 -1.39
N LYS A 21 -9.63 9.68 -1.66
CA LYS A 21 -9.85 10.84 -0.76
C LYS A 21 -10.92 10.60 0.31
N SER A 22 -11.67 9.49 0.21
CA SER A 22 -12.85 9.25 1.05
C SER A 22 -12.94 7.83 1.63
N GLY A 23 -12.08 6.90 1.23
CA GLY A 23 -12.09 5.52 1.69
C GLY A 23 -11.50 5.30 3.08
N ALA A 24 -11.74 4.10 3.62
CA ALA A 24 -11.31 3.66 4.95
C ALA A 24 -9.77 3.70 5.17
N GLY A 25 -9.00 3.88 4.10
CA GLY A 25 -7.53 3.92 4.12
C GLY A 25 -6.90 5.28 3.77
N LYS A 26 -7.66 6.37 3.63
CA LYS A 26 -7.21 7.67 3.07
C LYS A 26 -6.06 8.41 3.77
N PHE A 27 -5.52 7.86 4.85
CA PHE A 27 -4.30 8.39 5.51
C PHE A 27 -3.25 7.30 5.70
N LYS A 28 -3.57 6.05 5.39
CA LYS A 28 -2.69 4.91 5.57
C LYS A 28 -1.60 4.92 4.51
N CYS A 29 -0.41 4.51 4.91
CA CYS A 29 0.75 4.49 4.01
C CYS A 29 0.54 3.48 2.88
N ALA A 30 0.32 3.98 1.66
CA ALA A 30 0.21 3.16 0.45
C ALA A 30 1.45 2.28 0.22
N GLY A 31 2.66 2.75 0.54
CA GLY A 31 3.88 1.95 0.45
C GLY A 31 3.87 0.73 1.39
N CYS A 32 3.41 0.88 2.63
CA CYS A 32 3.27 -0.27 3.54
C CYS A 32 2.20 -1.27 3.05
N ALA A 33 1.12 -0.77 2.45
CA ALA A 33 0.11 -1.63 1.84
C ALA A 33 0.69 -2.40 0.63
N TYR A 34 1.49 -1.75 -0.21
CA TYR A 34 2.20 -2.38 -1.32
C TYR A 34 3.14 -3.48 -0.83
N GLU A 35 3.97 -3.23 0.19
CA GLU A 35 4.87 -4.25 0.75
C GLU A 35 4.10 -5.48 1.28
N LYS A 36 2.96 -5.25 1.96
CA LYS A 36 2.06 -6.32 2.41
C LYS A 36 1.56 -7.14 1.22
N GLY A 37 1.05 -6.47 0.18
CA GLY A 37 0.60 -7.12 -1.06
C GLY A 37 1.71 -7.93 -1.72
N LEU A 38 2.90 -7.36 -1.85
CA LEU A 38 4.07 -8.00 -2.44
C LEU A 38 4.43 -9.31 -1.72
N ARG A 39 4.38 -9.32 -0.39
CA ARG A 39 4.60 -10.54 0.41
C ARG A 39 3.52 -11.58 0.15
N ALA A 40 2.25 -11.19 0.19
CA ALA A 40 1.13 -12.10 -0.07
C ALA A 40 1.19 -12.69 -1.50
N GLY A 41 1.58 -11.88 -2.49
CA GLY A 41 1.74 -12.32 -3.88
C GLY A 41 2.87 -13.33 -4.06
N LYS A 42 4.02 -13.10 -3.42
CA LYS A 42 5.14 -14.05 -3.42
C LYS A 42 4.76 -15.40 -2.82
N ASN A 43 3.89 -15.39 -1.82
CA ASN A 43 3.37 -16.60 -1.18
C ASN A 43 2.19 -17.24 -1.95
N LYS A 44 1.68 -16.57 -2.99
CA LYS A 44 0.45 -16.94 -3.71
C LYS A 44 -0.73 -17.18 -2.77
N GLU A 45 -0.86 -16.30 -1.77
CA GLU A 45 -1.96 -16.38 -0.80
C GLU A 45 -3.30 -16.24 -1.52
N GLU A 46 -4.18 -17.22 -1.36
CA GLU A 46 -5.52 -17.24 -1.97
C GLU A 46 -6.54 -16.43 -1.14
N SER A 47 -6.29 -16.31 0.17
CA SER A 47 -7.09 -15.50 1.09
C SER A 47 -6.36 -14.22 1.44
N LEU A 48 -6.88 -13.08 0.98
CA LEU A 48 -6.24 -11.78 1.14
C LEU A 48 -6.87 -10.99 2.29
N ASN A 49 -6.08 -10.70 3.32
CA ASN A 49 -6.44 -9.77 4.37
C ASN A 49 -5.48 -8.57 4.40
N ILE A 50 -5.99 -7.40 4.01
CA ILE A 50 -5.18 -6.18 3.88
C ILE A 50 -4.93 -5.55 5.26
N GLU A 51 -5.91 -5.62 6.16
CA GLU A 51 -5.92 -5.01 7.50
C GLU A 51 -5.44 -3.55 7.49
N LEU A 52 -6.05 -2.69 6.68
CA LEU A 52 -5.60 -1.30 6.51
C LEU A 52 -5.50 -0.51 7.82
N GLU A 53 -6.36 -0.81 8.79
CA GLU A 53 -6.36 -0.22 10.11
C GLU A 53 -5.03 -0.41 10.87
N THR A 54 -4.34 -1.53 10.64
CA THR A 54 -3.03 -1.86 11.23
C THR A 54 -1.89 -1.05 10.61
N LEU A 55 -2.10 -0.47 9.43
CA LEU A 55 -1.08 0.31 8.75
C LEU A 55 -0.81 1.62 9.48
N HIS A 56 0.45 2.01 9.43
CA HIS A 56 0.88 3.32 9.85
C HIS A 56 0.35 4.38 8.87
N GLU A 57 0.19 5.61 9.35
CA GLU A 57 -0.19 6.72 8.50
C GLU A 57 0.97 7.15 7.60
N SER A 58 0.66 7.71 6.43
CA SER A 58 1.65 8.20 5.49
C SER A 58 2.35 9.46 6.04
N GLN A 59 3.67 9.51 5.91
CA GLN A 59 4.49 10.71 6.18
C GLN A 59 4.21 11.86 5.20
N SER A 60 3.63 11.53 4.06
CA SER A 60 3.47 12.41 2.91
C SER A 60 2.02 12.85 2.77
N MET A 61 1.74 14.14 2.78
CA MET A 61 0.41 14.65 2.45
C MET A 61 -0.03 14.29 1.02
N THR A 62 0.89 14.22 0.07
CA THR A 62 0.55 13.85 -1.32
C THR A 62 0.26 12.37 -1.45
N LEU A 63 1.02 11.50 -0.76
CA LEU A 63 0.72 10.06 -0.74
C LEU A 63 -0.39 9.65 0.24
N GLN A 64 -0.84 10.53 1.14
CA GLN A 64 -2.03 10.28 1.95
C GLN A 64 -3.24 10.05 1.05
N HIS A 65 -3.31 10.73 -0.09
CA HIS A 65 -4.41 10.52 -1.03
C HIS A 65 -4.25 9.30 -1.92
N LYS A 66 -3.15 8.54 -1.88
CA LYS A 66 -3.01 7.34 -2.74
C LYS A 66 -3.73 6.15 -2.11
N SER A 67 -4.50 5.42 -2.92
CA SER A 67 -5.29 4.29 -2.45
C SER A 67 -4.40 3.16 -1.92
N PRO A 68 -4.46 2.83 -0.62
CA PRO A 68 -3.69 1.71 -0.08
C PRO A 68 -4.25 0.35 -0.53
N HIS A 69 -5.54 0.27 -0.90
CA HIS A 69 -6.10 -0.93 -1.54
C HIS A 69 -5.45 -1.18 -2.91
N ALA A 70 -5.38 -0.14 -3.75
CA ALA A 70 -4.74 -0.25 -5.05
C ALA A 70 -3.24 -0.57 -4.92
N ALA A 71 -2.57 0.03 -3.92
CA ALA A 71 -1.18 -0.25 -3.62
C ALA A 71 -0.97 -1.73 -3.23
N PHE A 72 -1.82 -2.28 -2.36
CA PHE A 72 -1.78 -3.70 -1.99
C PHE A 72 -1.99 -4.60 -3.21
N ALA A 73 -3.02 -4.34 -4.03
CA ALA A 73 -3.31 -5.14 -5.21
C ALA A 73 -2.14 -5.10 -6.22
N LYS A 74 -1.54 -3.92 -6.42
CA LYS A 74 -0.36 -3.74 -7.27
C LYS A 74 0.83 -4.55 -6.74
N GLY A 75 1.10 -4.46 -5.43
CA GLY A 75 2.13 -5.26 -4.79
C GLY A 75 1.91 -6.76 -4.95
N TYR A 76 0.68 -7.23 -4.76
CA TYR A 76 0.32 -8.64 -4.93
C TYR A 76 0.60 -9.14 -6.36
N LEU A 77 0.14 -8.38 -7.36
CA LEU A 77 0.41 -8.68 -8.77
C LEU A 77 1.91 -8.74 -9.06
N ASP A 78 2.66 -7.74 -8.59
CA ASP A 78 4.11 -7.67 -8.78
C ASP A 78 4.84 -8.83 -8.05
N GLY A 79 4.28 -9.31 -6.94
CA GLY A 79 4.79 -10.44 -6.16
C GLY A 79 4.60 -11.79 -6.86
N ILE A 80 3.51 -11.96 -7.61
CA ILE A 80 3.26 -13.15 -8.45
C ILE A 80 4.12 -13.10 -9.72
N SER A 81 4.29 -11.91 -10.32
CA SER A 81 4.92 -11.73 -11.64
C SER A 81 6.45 -11.88 -11.61
N ASN A 82 7.08 -11.74 -10.45
CA ASN A 82 8.54 -11.85 -10.29
C ASN A 82 8.99 -13.25 -9.81
N PHE A 83 8.33 -14.31 -10.28
CA PHE A 83 8.67 -15.71 -9.99
C PHE A 83 9.01 -16.49 -11.27
#